data_AF-A0A380P1Q2-F1
#
_entry.id   AF-A0A380P1Q2-F1
#
_cell.length_a   1.000
_cell.length_b   1.000
_cell.length_c   1.000
_cell.angle_alpha   90.00
_cell.angle_beta   90.00
_cell.angle_gamma   90.00
#
_symmetry.space_group_name_H-M   'P 1'
#
loop_
_entity.id
_entity.type
_entity.pdbx_description
1 polymer ?
#
loop_
_entity_poly.entity_id
_entity_poly.type
_entity_poly.pdbx_seq_one_letter_code
_entity_poly.pdbx_strand_id
1 'polypeptide(L)'
;MRQKDDKRILVVGATGRVGQRVMRLLQNNVAYHVVGTSSHPTAESPLIKLDLHDNFESIRQVVAQFDIVFLQLDHVEKIFYKWT
;
A
#
# COMPACT_ATOMS: atom_id res chain seq x y z
N MET A 1 -13.83 22.73 -15.59
CA MET A 1 -13.59 21.97 -14.35
C MET A 1 -12.69 20.79 -14.70
N ARG A 2 -11.43 20.74 -14.22
CA ARG A 2 -10.60 19.54 -14.39
C ARG A 2 -11.09 18.50 -13.39
N GLN A 3 -11.52 17.35 -13.88
CA GLN A 3 -11.66 16.13 -13.09
C GLN A 3 -10.27 15.90 -12.46
N LYS A 4 -10.15 16.09 -11.15
CA LYS A 4 -8.87 15.95 -10.46
C LYS A 4 -8.61 14.44 -10.40
N ASP A 5 -7.63 13.96 -11.15
CA ASP A 5 -7.29 12.54 -11.21
C ASP A 5 -7.13 12.00 -9.78
N ASP A 6 -7.97 11.05 -9.39
CA ASP A 6 -7.93 10.42 -8.07
C ASP A 6 -6.57 9.76 -7.88
N LYS A 7 -5.78 10.27 -6.92
CA LYS A 7 -4.46 9.70 -6.65
C LYS A 7 -4.63 8.33 -6.02
N ARG A 8 -3.99 7.32 -6.61
CA ARG A 8 -4.03 5.94 -6.11
C ARG A 8 -2.95 5.77 -5.06
N ILE A 9 -3.35 5.51 -3.82
CA ILE A 9 -2.45 5.37 -2.69
C ILE A 9 -2.46 3.92 -2.21
N LEU A 10 -1.27 3.33 -2.10
CA LEU A 10 -1.07 2.02 -1.48
C LEU A 10 -0.63 2.19 -0.02
N VAL A 11 -1.26 1.48 0.90
CA VAL A 11 -0.82 1.38 2.29
C VAL A 11 -0.37 -0.04 2.58
N VAL A 12 0.93 -0.22 2.75
CA VAL A 12 1.54 -1.48 3.12
C VAL A 12 1.61 -1.61 4.63
N GLY A 13 1.20 -2.77 5.16
CA GLY A 13 0.99 -2.96 6.60
C GLY A 13 -0.38 -2.44 7.07
N ALA A 14 -1.39 -2.45 6.18
CA ALA A 14 -2.72 -1.88 6.44
C ALA A 14 -3.47 -2.54 7.60
N THR A 15 -3.13 -3.78 7.96
CA THR A 15 -3.71 -4.50 9.10
C THR A 15 -3.16 -4.03 10.45
N GLY A 16 -1.97 -3.41 10.47
CA GLY A 16 -1.31 -2.90 11.67
C GLY A 16 -1.91 -1.60 12.21
N ARG A 17 -1.55 -1.22 13.43
CA ARG A 17 -2.13 -0.06 14.14
C ARG A 17 -1.96 1.25 13.37
N VAL A 18 -0.77 1.50 12.81
CA VAL A 18 -0.49 2.73 12.06
C VAL A 18 -1.13 2.66 10.68
N GLY A 19 -0.99 1.55 9.95
CA GLY A 19 -1.68 1.31 8.67
C GLY A 19 -3.19 1.55 8.72
N GLN A 20 -3.91 0.98 9.69
CA GLN A 20 -5.35 1.20 9.87
C GLN A 20 -5.72 2.67 10.13
N ARG A 21 -4.84 3.43 10.79
CA ARG A 21 -5.05 4.85 11.06
C ARG A 21 -4.83 5.69 9.80
N VAL A 22 -3.78 5.38 9.04
CA VAL A 22 -3.50 6.03 7.75
C VAL A 22 -4.64 5.78 6.76
N MET A 23 -5.08 4.52 6.62
CA MET A 23 -6.22 4.14 5.78
C MET A 23 -7.45 4.98 6.11
N ARG A 24 -7.87 5.03 7.39
CA ARG A 24 -9.04 5.82 7.82
C ARG A 24 -8.91 7.32 7.52
N LEU A 25 -7.72 7.89 7.69
CA LEU A 25 -7.49 9.32 7.43
C LEU A 25 -7.59 9.64 5.94
N LEU A 26 -7.01 8.80 5.08
CA LEU A 26 -6.94 9.05 3.64
C LEU A 26 -8.25 8.70 2.93
N GLN A 27 -8.97 7.65 3.36
CA GLN A 27 -10.25 7.24 2.75
C GLN A 27 -11.36 8.27 2.90
N ASN A 28 -11.28 9.16 3.90
CA ASN A 28 -12.23 10.25 4.07
C ASN A 28 -12.05 11.37 3.04
N ASN A 29 -11.01 11.33 2.21
CA ASN A 29 -10.75 12.32 1.19
C ASN A 29 -11.11 11.77 -0.19
N VAL A 30 -12.14 12.36 -0.80
CA VAL A 30 -12.66 11.95 -2.12
C VAL A 30 -11.67 12.10 -3.27
N ALA A 31 -10.54 12.79 -3.07
CA ALA A 31 -9.50 12.93 -4.09
C ALA A 31 -8.50 11.75 -4.11
N TYR A 32 -8.66 10.77 -3.21
CA TYR A 32 -7.75 9.65 -3.05
C TYR A 32 -8.48 8.32 -3.18
N HIS A 33 -7.94 7.45 -4.02
CA HIS A 33 -8.31 6.04 -4.06
C HIS A 33 -7.29 5.25 -3.24
N VAL A 34 -7.68 4.84 -2.03
CA VAL A 34 -6.78 4.23 -1.06
C VAL A 34 -6.97 2.71 -1.01
N VAL A 35 -5.89 1.97 -1.22
CA VAL A 35 -5.86 0.50 -1.17
C VAL A 35 -4.87 0.06 -0.09
N GLY A 36 -5.29 -0.85 0.78
CA GLY A 36 -4.42 -1.45 1.78
C GLY A 36 -3.93 -2.84 1.35
N THR A 37 -2.81 -3.28 1.91
CA THR A 37 -2.28 -4.64 1.69
C THR A 37 -2.22 -5.50 2.95
N SER A 38 -2.23 -6.81 2.73
CA SER A 38 -1.91 -7.85 3.70
C SER A 38 -1.09 -8.94 3.00
N SER A 39 -0.20 -9.63 3.71
CA SER A 39 0.44 -10.86 3.20
C SER A 39 -0.54 -12.02 3.11
N HIS A 40 -1.59 -11.99 3.95
CA HIS A 40 -2.59 -13.05 4.07
C HIS A 40 -4.01 -12.45 4.12
N PRO A 41 -4.51 -11.84 3.02
CA PRO A 41 -5.88 -11.37 2.98
C PRO A 41 -6.86 -12.55 2.92
N THR A 42 -8.00 -12.42 3.57
CA THR A 42 -9.14 -13.35 3.41
C THR A 42 -9.90 -13.02 2.11
N ALA A 43 -10.72 -13.94 1.62
CA ALA A 43 -11.52 -13.71 0.40
C ALA A 43 -12.50 -12.53 0.53
N GLU A 44 -12.93 -12.22 1.74
CA GLU A 44 -13.83 -11.10 2.06
C GLU A 44 -13.07 -9.80 2.38
N SER A 45 -11.74 -9.85 2.45
CA SER A 45 -10.93 -8.69 2.79
C SER A 45 -10.88 -7.71 1.61
N PRO A 46 -11.07 -6.39 1.85
CA PRO A 46 -10.84 -5.37 0.83
C PRO A 46 -9.34 -5.13 0.57
N LEU A 47 -8.45 -5.86 1.24
CA LEU A 47 -7.00 -5.72 1.12
C LEU A 47 -6.47 -6.59 -0.03
N ILE A 48 -5.54 -6.04 -0.80
CA ILE A 48 -4.84 -6.82 -1.82
C ILE A 48 -3.68 -7.60 -1.19
N LYS A 49 -3.34 -8.75 -1.79
CA LYS A 49 -2.20 -9.54 -1.34
C LYS A 49 -0.89 -8.83 -1.72
N LEU A 50 -0.04 -8.59 -0.73
CA LEU A 50 1.35 -8.21 -0.93
C LEU A 50 2.18 -8.77 0.23
N ASP A 51 3.07 -9.71 -0.09
CA ASP A 51 4.10 -10.15 0.83
C ASP A 51 5.41 -9.43 0.49
N LEU A 52 6.00 -8.74 1.46
CA LEU A 52 7.27 -8.03 1.27
C LEU A 52 8.47 -8.97 1.28
N HIS A 53 8.28 -10.24 1.65
CA HIS A 53 9.29 -11.29 1.53
C HIS A 53 9.29 -11.99 0.17
N ASP A 54 8.32 -11.68 -0.71
CA ASP A 54 8.33 -12.16 -2.10
C ASP A 54 9.48 -11.54 -2.92
N ASN A 55 9.66 -12.05 -4.14
CA ASN A 55 10.66 -11.50 -5.05
C ASN A 55 10.30 -10.05 -5.48
N PHE A 56 11.35 -9.28 -5.81
CA PHE A 56 11.21 -7.87 -6.17
C PHE A 56 10.24 -7.62 -7.33
N GLU A 57 10.21 -8.47 -8.34
CA GLU A 57 9.36 -8.26 -9.51
C GLU A 57 7.88 -8.40 -9.15
N SER A 58 7.51 -9.38 -8.31
CA SER A 58 6.16 -9.50 -7.76
C SER A 58 5.75 -8.26 -6.96
N ILE A 59 6.64 -7.75 -6.12
CA ILE A 59 6.39 -6.53 -5.33
C ILE A 59 6.23 -5.32 -6.25
N ARG A 60 7.12 -5.19 -7.25
CA ARG A 60 7.12 -4.08 -8.22
C ARG A 60 5.83 -4.05 -9.04
N GLN A 61 5.32 -5.20 -9.48
CA GLN A 61 4.08 -5.28 -10.25
C GLN A 61 2.87 -4.74 -9.48
N VAL A 62 2.83 -4.92 -8.16
CA VAL A 62 1.78 -4.35 -7.31
C VAL A 62 2.03 -2.86 -7.11
N VAL A 63 3.23 -2.48 -6.66
CA VAL A 63 3.59 -1.10 -6.29
C VAL A 63 3.49 -0.12 -7.46
N ALA A 64 3.90 -0.53 -8.67
CA ALA A 64 3.94 0.33 -9.84
C ALA A 64 2.55 0.83 -10.33
N GLN A 65 1.46 0.28 -9.78
CA GLN A 65 0.09 0.69 -10.12
C GLN A 65 -0.40 1.89 -9.31
N PHE A 66 0.42 2.40 -8.37
CA PHE A 66 0.05 3.43 -7.41
C PHE A 66 0.93 4.67 -7.54
N ASP A 67 0.34 5.84 -7.34
CA ASP A 67 1.06 7.13 -7.35
C ASP A 67 1.91 7.32 -6.09
N ILE A 68 1.42 6.84 -4.95
CA ILE A 68 2.03 7.02 -3.62
C ILE A 68 1.96 5.69 -2.87
N VAL A 69 3.06 5.33 -2.21
CA VAL A 69 3.12 4.15 -1.33
C VAL A 69 3.52 4.56 0.08
N PHE A 70 2.67 4.26 1.05
CA PHE A 70 3.00 4.31 2.46
C PHE A 70 3.49 2.93 2.91
N LEU A 71 4.74 2.87 3.34
CA LEU A 71 5.38 1.65 3.81
C LEU A 71 5.60 1.73 5.32
N GLN A 72 4.91 0.89 6.08
CA GLN A 72 5.19 0.64 7.49
C GLN A 72 5.85 -0.74 7.63
N LEU A 73 7.03 -0.78 8.25
CA LEU A 73 7.75 -2.02 8.54
C LEU A 73 7.85 -2.18 10.07
N ASP A 74 7.51 -3.35 10.60
CA ASP A 74 7.52 -3.60 12.04
C ASP A 74 8.95 -3.82 12.59
N HIS A 75 9.90 -4.20 11.72
CA HIS A 75 11.34 -4.25 12.01
C HIS A 75 12.15 -3.79 10.80
N VAL A 76 13.00 -2.78 10.99
CA VAL A 76 13.91 -2.28 9.95
C VAL A 76 15.17 -3.16 9.91
N GLU A 77 15.03 -4.44 9.55
CA GLU A 77 16.17 -5.16 9.00
C GLU A 77 16.24 -4.86 7.50
N LYS A 78 16.90 -3.73 7.20
CA LYS A 78 17.58 -3.41 5.94
C LYS A 78 16.96 -3.99 4.67
N ILE A 79 15.85 -3.40 4.22
CA ILE A 79 15.47 -3.50 2.81
C ILE A 79 16.33 -2.49 2.03
N PHE A 80 17.51 -2.91 1.56
CA PHE A 80 18.30 -2.15 0.58
C PHE A 80 17.80 -2.49 -0.83
N TYR A 81 16.97 -1.63 -1.41
CA TYR A 81 16.84 -1.58 -2.87
C TYR A 81 17.70 -0.43 -3.39
N LYS A 82 18.82 -0.77 -4.03
CA LYS A 82 19.60 0.16 -4.83
C LYS A 82 18.86 0.32 -6.15
N TRP A 83 18.23 1.47 -6.37
CA TRP A 83 17.71 1.85 -7.66
C TRP A 83 18.91 2.23 -8.54
N THR A 84 19.28 1.34 -9.47
CA THR A 84 20.15 1.65 -10.61
C THR A 84 19.37 1.50 -11.88
#